data_AF-A0A7M1B9E9-F1
#
_entry.id   AF-A0A7M1B9E9-F1
#
_cell.length_a   1.000
_cell.length_b   1.000
_cell.length_c   1.000
_cell.angle_alpha   90.00
_cell.angle_beta   90.00
_cell.angle_gamma   90.00
#
_symmetry.space_group_name_H-M   'P 1'
#
loop_
_entity.id
_entity.type
_entity.pdbx_description
1 polymer ?
#
loop_
_entity_poly.entity_id
_entity_poly.type
_entity_poly.pdbx_seq_one_letter_code
_entity_poly.pdbx_strand_id
1 'polypeptide(L)'
;MSKIVQMILSGIFFTFILDFFLFLGIKENYIDAHGIKLYYNILFADNQNIFVFIIFTLIIGYVVMYLSNKTAIIIVSTLFLLSASTLIPPIGSFAGEILFMKKDITMRTDKFSYHGDILYSGRKKVTFYDHELKKVILLDKKTIQGSY
;
A
#
# COMPACT_ATOMS: atom_id res chain seq x y z
N MET A 1 12.29 -29.09 14.08
CA MET A 1 12.37 -28.09 12.99
C MET A 1 13.70 -27.36 13.11
N SER A 2 14.39 -27.02 12.02
CA SER A 2 15.66 -26.31 12.13
C SER A 2 15.44 -24.86 12.57
N LYS A 3 16.41 -24.26 13.30
CA LYS A 3 16.32 -22.87 13.75
C LYS A 3 16.13 -21.87 12.60
N ILE A 4 16.74 -22.16 11.45
CA ILE A 4 16.60 -21.34 10.23
C ILE A 4 15.18 -21.37 9.69
N VAL A 5 14.57 -22.57 9.63
CA VAL A 5 13.18 -22.69 9.17
C VAL A 5 12.23 -21.97 10.13
N GLN A 6 12.46 -22.08 11.44
CA GLN A 6 11.67 -21.36 12.43
C GLN A 6 11.82 -19.84 12.29
N MET A 7 13.04 -19.34 12.05
CA MET A 7 13.31 -17.92 11.79
C MET A 7 12.52 -17.40 10.59
N ILE A 8 12.56 -18.13 9.47
CA ILE A 8 11.86 -17.74 8.25
C ILE A 8 10.34 -17.74 8.49
N LEU A 9 9.78 -18.79 9.10
CA LEU A 9 8.34 -18.88 9.34
C LEU A 9 7.84 -17.79 10.31
N SER A 10 8.58 -17.52 11.39
CA SER A 10 8.27 -16.41 12.30
C SER A 10 8.34 -15.08 11.56
N GLY A 11 9.36 -14.87 10.74
CA GLY A 11 9.51 -13.68 9.91
C GLY A 11 8.35 -13.46 8.94
N ILE A 12 7.90 -14.52 8.26
CA ILE A 12 6.73 -14.47 7.34
C ILE A 12 5.49 -14.05 8.13
N PHE A 13 5.25 -14.71 9.27
CA PHE A 13 4.07 -14.45 10.09
C PHE A 13 3.99 -13.00 10.55
N PHE A 14 5.07 -12.48 11.16
CA PHE A 14 5.07 -11.12 11.67
C PHE A 14 5.05 -10.07 10.55
N THR A 15 5.85 -10.24 9.49
CA THR A 15 5.81 -9.31 8.34
C THR A 15 4.43 -9.25 7.72
N PHE A 16 3.77 -10.40 7.53
CA PHE A 16 2.41 -10.46 7.00
C PHE A 16 1.41 -9.70 7.87
N ILE A 17 1.49 -9.83 9.20
CA ILE A 17 0.62 -9.07 10.11
C ILE A 17 0.86 -7.56 9.97
N LEU A 18 2.13 -7.13 9.89
CA LEU A 18 2.46 -5.71 9.73
C LEU A 18 1.89 -5.14 8.42
N ASP A 19 2.09 -5.85 7.31
CA ASP A 19 1.56 -5.43 6.01
C ASP A 19 0.03 -5.46 6.01
N PHE A 20 -0.58 -6.43 6.68
CA PHE A 20 -2.03 -6.51 6.79
C PHE A 20 -2.62 -5.23 7.41
N PHE A 21 -2.10 -4.79 8.55
CA PHE A 21 -2.59 -3.57 9.20
C PHE A 21 -2.28 -2.31 8.39
N LEU A 22 -1.10 -2.24 7.78
CA LEU A 22 -0.70 -1.13 6.91
C LEU A 22 -1.69 -0.95 5.75
N PHE A 23 -1.94 -2.02 4.97
CA PHE A 23 -2.85 -1.95 3.84
C PHE A 23 -4.31 -1.82 4.27
N LEU A 24 -4.69 -2.30 5.45
CA LEU A 24 -6.05 -2.14 5.96
C LEU A 24 -6.33 -0.66 6.26
N GLY A 25 -5.43 0.01 6.96
CA GLY A 25 -5.55 1.44 7.25
C GLY A 25 -5.56 2.29 5.98
N ILE A 26 -4.69 1.97 5.01
CA ILE A 26 -4.70 2.62 3.70
C ILE A 26 -6.01 2.38 2.95
N LYS A 27 -6.53 1.15 2.97
CA LYS A 27 -7.80 0.83 2.31
C LYS A 27 -8.92 1.71 2.87
N GLU A 28 -9.07 1.76 4.19
CA GLU A 28 -10.17 2.48 4.84
C GLU A 28 -10.02 3.99 4.70
N ASN A 29 -8.83 4.52 4.93
CA ASN A 29 -8.61 5.95 5.07
C ASN A 29 -8.14 6.67 3.81
N TYR A 30 -7.71 5.93 2.77
CA TYR A 30 -7.34 6.50 1.48
C TYR A 30 -8.23 5.98 0.34
N ILE A 31 -8.28 4.66 0.12
CA ILE A 31 -8.98 4.07 -1.03
C ILE A 31 -10.49 4.31 -0.93
N ASP A 32 -11.11 3.92 0.19
CA ASP A 32 -12.54 4.10 0.41
C ASP A 32 -12.91 5.58 0.58
N ALA A 33 -12.05 6.36 1.23
CA ALA A 33 -12.24 7.81 1.40
C ALA A 33 -12.34 8.56 0.06
N HIS A 34 -11.60 8.11 -0.96
CA HIS A 34 -11.69 8.62 -2.33
C HIS A 34 -12.77 7.93 -3.19
N GLY A 35 -13.57 7.03 -2.60
CA GLY A 35 -14.65 6.31 -3.29
C GLY A 35 -14.15 5.26 -4.29
N ILE A 36 -12.89 4.82 -4.19
CA ILE A 36 -12.29 3.82 -5.08
C ILE A 36 -12.83 2.44 -4.71
N LYS A 37 -13.64 1.85 -5.59
CA LYS A 37 -14.20 0.49 -5.38
C LYS A 37 -13.15 -0.58 -5.65
N LEU A 38 -12.38 -0.94 -4.63
CA LEU A 38 -11.32 -1.95 -4.71
C LEU A 38 -11.39 -2.92 -3.52
N TYR A 39 -11.29 -4.22 -3.81
CA TYR A 39 -11.21 -5.23 -2.75
C TYR A 39 -9.83 -5.22 -2.09
N TYR A 40 -9.81 -5.42 -0.77
CA TYR A 40 -8.58 -5.49 0.02
C TYR A 40 -7.55 -6.47 -0.57
N ASN A 41 -7.96 -7.69 -0.94
CA ASN A 41 -7.05 -8.69 -1.49
C ASN A 41 -6.38 -8.24 -2.80
N ILE A 42 -7.09 -7.47 -3.63
CA ILE A 42 -6.53 -6.94 -4.87
C ILE A 42 -5.55 -5.81 -4.55
N LEU A 43 -5.93 -4.90 -3.64
CA LEU A 43 -5.04 -3.83 -3.16
C LEU A 43 -3.74 -4.42 -2.61
N PHE A 44 -3.85 -5.41 -1.74
CA PHE A 44 -2.71 -6.08 -1.12
C PHE A 44 -1.85 -6.78 -2.16
N ALA A 45 -2.43 -7.69 -2.97
CA ALA A 45 -1.65 -8.49 -3.91
C ALA A 45 -0.97 -7.68 -5.02
N ASP A 46 -1.61 -6.60 -5.50
CA ASP A 46 -1.07 -5.80 -6.60
C ASP A 46 0.04 -4.83 -6.14
N ASN A 47 0.08 -4.51 -4.85
CA ASN A 47 1.05 -3.54 -4.30
C ASN A 47 2.07 -4.18 -3.35
N GLN A 48 1.98 -5.49 -3.11
CA GLN A 48 2.96 -6.22 -2.31
C GLN A 48 4.26 -6.40 -3.09
N ASN A 49 5.31 -5.69 -2.68
CA ASN A 49 6.63 -5.90 -3.23
C ASN A 49 7.29 -7.14 -2.60
N ILE A 50 7.40 -8.22 -3.37
CA ILE A 50 7.94 -9.50 -2.90
C ILE A 50 9.38 -9.40 -2.38
N PHE A 51 10.21 -8.53 -2.95
CA PHE A 51 11.60 -8.34 -2.50
C PHE A 51 11.65 -7.64 -1.16
N VAL A 52 10.86 -6.58 -0.97
CA VAL A 52 10.74 -5.88 0.32
C VAL A 52 10.20 -6.83 1.38
N PHE A 53 9.16 -7.61 1.05
CA PHE A 53 8.59 -8.60 1.95
C PHE A 53 9.60 -9.65 2.41
N ILE A 54 10.41 -10.20 1.50
CA ILE A 54 11.43 -11.19 1.82
C ILE A 54 12.51 -10.57 2.73
N ILE A 55 12.98 -9.36 2.43
CA ILE A 55 13.99 -8.67 3.24
C ILE A 55 13.46 -8.45 4.68
N PHE A 56 12.25 -7.90 4.82
CA PHE A 56 11.63 -7.69 6.12
C PHE A 56 11.38 -9.00 6.86
N THR A 57 10.97 -10.05 6.15
CA THR A 57 10.82 -11.40 6.70
C THR A 57 12.12 -11.90 7.34
N LEU A 58 13.25 -11.77 6.65
CA LEU A 58 14.54 -12.20 7.19
C LEU A 58 14.97 -11.35 8.39
N ILE A 59 14.79 -10.03 8.33
CA ILE A 59 15.13 -9.12 9.43
C ILE A 59 14.27 -9.40 10.66
N ILE A 60 12.95 -9.45 10.51
CA ILE A 60 12.03 -9.68 11.63
C ILE A 60 12.19 -11.10 12.17
N GLY A 61 12.36 -12.10 11.31
CA GLY A 61 12.68 -13.45 11.71
C GLY A 61 13.94 -13.50 12.58
N TYR A 62 15.00 -12.80 12.16
CA TYR A 62 16.23 -12.68 12.93
C TYR A 62 16.00 -12.00 14.29
N VAL A 63 15.30 -10.87 14.30
CA VAL A 63 14.94 -10.13 15.52
C VAL A 63 14.22 -11.03 16.52
N VAL A 64 13.21 -11.78 16.07
CA VAL A 64 12.40 -12.63 16.93
C VAL A 64 13.17 -13.85 17.45
N MET A 65 14.04 -14.45 16.63
CA MET A 65 14.71 -15.70 17.00
C MET A 65 16.03 -15.52 17.74
N TYR A 66 16.78 -14.44 17.47
CA TYR A 66 18.17 -14.30 17.90
C TYR A 66 18.41 -13.15 18.88
N LEU A 67 17.53 -12.15 18.94
CA LEU A 67 17.64 -11.11 19.97
C LEU A 67 16.99 -11.55 21.28
N SER A 68 17.29 -10.80 22.35
CA SER A 68 16.62 -11.02 23.63
C SER A 68 15.11 -10.79 23.49
N ASN A 69 14.29 -11.57 24.20
CA ASN A 69 12.83 -11.45 24.17
C ASN A 69 12.37 -10.01 24.44
N LYS A 70 13.01 -9.31 25.40
CA LYS A 70 12.67 -7.92 25.73
C LYS A 70 12.89 -7.00 24.53
N THR A 71 14.05 -7.11 23.87
CA THR A 71 14.37 -6.30 22.69
C THR A 71 13.46 -6.64 21.51
N ALA A 72 13.23 -7.93 21.25
CA ALA A 72 12.36 -8.39 20.17
C ALA A 72 10.92 -7.87 20.34
N ILE A 73 10.35 -7.98 21.55
CA ILE A 73 9.01 -7.46 21.85
C ILE A 73 8.94 -5.96 21.61
N ILE A 74 9.91 -5.18 22.06
CA ILE A 74 9.91 -3.72 21.86
C ILE A 74 9.92 -3.39 20.36
N ILE A 75 10.80 -4.04 19.58
CA ILE A 75 10.91 -3.79 18.14
C ILE A 75 9.62 -4.17 17.42
N VAL A 76 9.13 -5.40 17.61
CA VAL A 76 7.93 -5.90 16.94
C VAL A 76 6.69 -5.11 17.35
N SER A 77 6.56 -4.74 18.63
CA SER A 77 5.42 -3.94 19.10
C SER A 77 5.47 -2.52 18.52
N THR A 78 6.66 -1.92 18.43
CA THR A 78 6.83 -0.60 17.80
C THR A 78 6.44 -0.65 16.33
N LEU A 79 6.93 -1.65 15.58
CA LEU A 79 6.56 -1.83 14.18
C LEU A 79 5.06 -2.06 14.01
N PHE A 80 4.45 -2.87 14.88
CA PHE A 80 3.02 -3.10 14.89
C PHE A 80 2.24 -1.81 15.11
N LEU A 81 2.62 -1.01 16.11
CA LEU A 81 1.98 0.28 16.38
C LEU A 81 2.15 1.25 15.20
N LEU A 82 3.31 1.27 14.56
CA LEU A 82 3.54 2.08 13.35
C LEU A 82 2.63 1.62 12.20
N SER A 83 2.56 0.33 11.88
CA SER A 83 1.65 -0.17 10.84
C SER A 83 0.19 0.10 11.16
N ALA A 84 -0.24 -0.19 12.40
CA ALA A 84 -1.61 0.03 12.87
C ALA A 84 -1.98 1.52 12.97
N SER A 85 -1.00 2.43 13.09
CA SER A 85 -1.27 3.87 13.10
C SER A 85 -1.96 4.35 11.82
N THR A 86 -1.81 3.63 10.69
CA THR A 86 -2.54 3.93 9.45
C THR A 86 -4.05 3.76 9.54
N LEU A 87 -4.56 3.10 10.59
CA LEU A 87 -5.99 3.08 10.89
C LEU A 87 -6.50 4.45 11.36
N ILE A 88 -5.62 5.35 11.78
CA ILE A 88 -5.96 6.74 12.11
C ILE A 88 -6.09 7.53 10.79
N PRO A 89 -7.24 8.19 10.51
CA PRO A 89 -7.55 8.76 9.20
C PRO A 89 -6.46 9.62 8.55
N PRO A 90 -5.89 10.65 9.21
CA PRO A 90 -4.83 11.45 8.60
C PRO A 90 -3.58 10.65 8.25
N ILE A 91 -3.23 9.64 9.05
CA ILE A 91 -2.03 8.82 8.82
C ILE A 91 -2.26 7.86 7.66
N GLY A 92 -3.41 7.18 7.64
CA GLY A 92 -3.77 6.26 6.55
C GLY A 92 -3.93 6.98 5.20
N SER A 93 -4.58 8.15 5.19
CA SER A 93 -4.68 8.99 4.00
C SER A 93 -3.30 9.40 3.49
N PHE A 94 -2.43 9.90 4.37
CA PHE A 94 -1.07 10.30 4.01
C PHE A 94 -0.22 9.14 3.48
N ALA A 95 -0.28 7.97 4.13
CA ALA A 95 0.41 6.77 3.65
C ALA A 95 -0.08 6.34 2.26
N GLY A 96 -1.40 6.37 2.03
CA GLY A 96 -1.99 6.08 0.73
C GLY A 96 -1.59 7.10 -0.35
N GLU A 97 -1.53 8.39 -0.01
CA GLU A 97 -1.04 9.43 -0.91
C GLU A 97 0.40 9.17 -1.36
N ILE A 98 1.30 8.85 -0.43
CA ILE A 98 2.70 8.55 -0.75
C ILE A 98 2.80 7.33 -1.67
N LEU A 99 1.99 6.30 -1.43
CA LEU A 99 2.10 5.03 -2.13
C LEU A 99 1.44 5.04 -3.52
N PHE A 100 0.34 5.78 -3.68
CA PHE A 100 -0.50 5.66 -4.87
C PHE A 100 -0.69 6.97 -5.64
N MET A 101 -0.66 8.12 -4.97
CA MET A 101 -1.02 9.37 -5.61
C MET A 101 0.13 9.86 -6.50
N LYS A 102 -0.17 10.13 -7.77
CA LYS A 102 0.73 10.89 -8.62
C LYS A 102 0.11 12.25 -8.90
N LYS A 103 0.76 13.31 -8.41
CA LYS A 103 0.24 14.67 -8.47
C LYS A 103 0.59 15.34 -9.80
N ASP A 104 -0.26 16.26 -10.23
CA ASP A 104 0.00 17.18 -11.36
C ASP A 104 0.36 16.47 -12.68
N ILE A 105 -0.48 15.51 -13.07
CA ILE A 105 -0.34 14.74 -14.31
C ILE A 105 -1.36 15.22 -15.35
N THR A 106 -0.89 15.36 -16.58
CA THR A 106 -1.76 15.53 -17.73
C THR A 106 -2.00 14.18 -18.41
N MET A 107 -3.24 13.71 -18.42
CA MET A 107 -3.64 12.50 -19.15
C MET A 107 -4.27 12.85 -20.49
N ARG A 108 -3.83 12.17 -21.55
CA ARG A 108 -4.43 12.30 -22.88
C ARG A 108 -5.16 11.03 -23.25
N THR A 109 -6.37 11.18 -23.74
CA THR A 109 -7.17 10.14 -24.37
C THR A 109 -7.33 10.46 -25.86
N ASP A 110 -7.93 9.56 -26.63
CA ASP A 110 -8.18 9.78 -28.06
C ASP A 110 -9.02 11.05 -28.36
N LYS A 111 -9.78 11.54 -27.38
CA LYS A 111 -10.74 12.64 -27.56
C LYS A 111 -10.48 13.87 -26.68
N PHE A 112 -9.92 13.67 -25.49
CA PHE A 112 -9.81 14.71 -24.47
C PHE A 112 -8.46 14.65 -23.75
N SER A 113 -8.01 15.81 -23.27
CA SER A 113 -6.91 15.93 -22.32
C SER A 113 -7.48 16.33 -20.96
N TYR A 114 -7.01 15.67 -19.90
CA TYR A 114 -7.40 15.90 -18.52
C TYR A 114 -6.17 16.33 -17.73
N HIS A 115 -6.36 17.22 -16.76
CA HIS A 115 -5.29 17.73 -15.92
C HIS A 115 -5.66 17.60 -14.44
N GLY A 116 -4.75 17.02 -13.65
CA GLY A 116 -4.98 16.76 -12.24
C GLY A 116 -4.21 15.56 -11.72
N ASP A 117 -4.79 14.81 -10.78
CA ASP A 117 -4.05 13.83 -9.99
C ASP A 117 -4.51 12.40 -10.24
N ILE A 118 -3.56 11.48 -10.35
CA ILE A 118 -3.86 10.05 -10.27
C ILE A 118 -4.03 9.69 -8.81
N LEU A 119 -5.24 9.27 -8.42
CA LEU A 119 -5.50 8.78 -7.07
C LEU A 119 -5.13 7.30 -6.94
N TYR A 120 -5.43 6.50 -7.97
CA TYR A 120 -5.06 5.08 -7.95
C TYR A 120 -5.01 4.49 -9.36
N SER A 121 -3.99 3.70 -9.63
CA SER A 121 -3.77 3.03 -10.91
C SER A 121 -4.03 1.52 -10.78
N GLY A 122 -5.28 1.11 -10.97
CA GLY A 122 -5.66 -0.31 -10.90
C GLY A 122 -5.34 -1.09 -12.18
N ARG A 123 -5.68 -2.39 -12.23
CA ARG A 123 -5.34 -3.27 -13.37
C ARG A 123 -5.94 -2.81 -14.72
N LYS A 124 -7.19 -2.34 -14.72
CA LYS A 124 -7.94 -1.96 -15.94
C LYS A 124 -8.26 -0.47 -16.03
N LYS A 125 -8.35 0.21 -14.89
CA LYS A 125 -8.83 1.58 -14.79
C LYS A 125 -7.88 2.42 -13.96
N VAL A 126 -7.87 3.71 -14.25
CA VAL A 126 -7.23 4.72 -13.41
C VAL A 126 -8.33 5.59 -12.79
N THR A 127 -8.24 5.78 -11.49
CA THR A 127 -9.03 6.78 -10.78
C THR A 127 -8.26 8.09 -10.81
N PHE A 128 -8.85 9.10 -11.43
CA PHE A 128 -8.22 10.39 -11.69
C PHE A 128 -9.08 11.51 -11.11
N TYR A 129 -8.47 12.47 -10.40
CA TYR A 129 -9.13 13.68 -9.96
C TYR A 129 -8.79 14.81 -10.94
N ASP A 130 -9.79 15.28 -11.67
CA ASP A 130 -9.61 16.36 -12.64
C ASP A 130 -9.81 17.72 -11.97
N HIS A 131 -8.82 18.61 -12.15
CA HIS A 131 -8.78 19.92 -11.51
C HIS A 131 -9.73 20.93 -12.17
N GLU A 132 -10.01 20.79 -13.47
CA GLU A 132 -10.93 21.68 -14.20
C GLU A 132 -12.39 21.36 -13.86
N LEU A 133 -12.74 20.07 -13.90
CA LEU A 133 -14.08 19.57 -13.60
C LEU A 133 -14.34 19.46 -12.09
N LYS A 134 -13.30 19.51 -11.26
CA LYS A 134 -13.31 19.32 -9.81
C LYS A 134 -14.01 18.03 -9.39
N LYS A 135 -13.75 16.95 -10.12
CA LYS A 135 -14.43 15.66 -9.96
C LYS A 135 -13.48 14.49 -10.17
N VAL A 136 -13.78 13.40 -9.47
CA VAL A 136 -13.14 12.11 -9.70
C VAL A 136 -13.77 11.43 -10.92
N ILE A 137 -12.94 11.04 -11.88
CA ILE A 137 -13.31 10.31 -13.08
C ILE A 137 -12.60 8.95 -13.14
N LEU A 138 -13.24 7.99 -13.79
CA LEU A 138 -12.69 6.65 -14.02
C LEU A 138 -12.34 6.50 -15.49
N LEU A 139 -11.05 6.37 -15.79
CA LEU A 139 -10.54 6.22 -17.15
C LEU A 139 -10.13 4.77 -17.41
N ASP A 140 -10.50 4.22 -18.56
CA ASP A 140 -10.02 2.90 -18.99
C ASP A 140 -8.60 3.03 -19.52
N LYS A 141 -7.67 2.23 -18.99
CA LYS A 141 -6.26 2.26 -19.40
C LYS A 141 -6.06 2.04 -20.89
N LYS A 142 -6.97 1.33 -21.56
CA LYS A 142 -6.91 1.10 -23.02
C LYS A 142 -7.13 2.35 -23.86
N THR A 143 -7.76 3.37 -23.28
CA THR A 143 -8.11 4.63 -23.97
C THR A 143 -7.11 5.75 -23.70
N ILE A 144 -6.15 5.52 -22.80
CA ILE A 144 -5.12 6.49 -22.44
C ILE A 144 -3.95 6.34 -23.42
N GLN A 145 -3.54 7.45 -24.04
CA GLN A 145 -2.41 7.51 -24.93
C GLN A 145 -1.13 7.88 -24.17
N GLY A 146 -0.08 7.08 -24.33
CA GLY A 146 1.22 7.30 -23.69
C GLY A 146 1.36 6.64 -22.31
N SER A 147 2.55 6.77 -21.72
CA SER A 147 2.91 6.24 -20.40
C SER A 147 2.90 7.38 -19.36
N TYR A 148 2.39 7.12 -18.15
CA TYR A 148 2.31 8.07 -17.03
C TYR A 148 2.86 7.48 -15.72
#